data_AF-A0A853FI80-F1
#
_entry.id   AF-A0A853FI80-F1
#
_cell.length_a   1.000
_cell.length_b   1.000
_cell.length_c   1.000
_cell.angle_alpha   90.00
_cell.angle_beta   90.00
_cell.angle_gamma   90.00
#
_symmetry.space_group_name_H-M   'P 1'
#
loop_
_entity.id
_entity.type
_entity.pdbx_description
1 polymer ?
#
loop_
_entity_poly.entity_id
_entity_poly.type
_entity_poly.pdbx_seq_one_letter_code
_entity_poly.pdbx_strand_id
1 'polypeptide(L)'
;MRRAGAALVALLLVMAAPAWAQSQEIVGDMAGPYQIIPTDGGAACGIQLTAERIGDAWRARPDPNCAARVRASAAVVAWRPMDGIVLLDAKGGAAMTFVEDETALPSSPDLRAPKHYLVPRIAGYTRMPRPAELVGQWTLRSRGRAPCLITLKEARVGNGKPKRTIALGQGCAGKPLPGRLTEWSMEDMKIMLWGPDDIMLMLNPVADNRYIAEPGAWVLSR
;
A
#
# COMPACT_ATOMS: atom_id res chain seq x y z
N MET A 1 48.59 -58.96 13.34
CA MET A 1 48.53 -57.52 13.02
C MET A 1 47.16 -57.20 12.43
N ARG A 2 46.59 -56.05 12.82
CA ARG A 2 45.46 -55.28 12.24
C ARG A 2 44.02 -55.67 12.60
N ARG A 3 43.44 -54.76 13.40
CA ARG A 3 42.02 -54.47 13.67
C ARG A 3 41.38 -53.65 12.52
N ALA A 4 40.08 -53.43 12.69
CA ALA A 4 39.21 -52.35 12.19
C ALA A 4 38.49 -52.68 10.88
N GLY A 5 37.15 -52.64 10.79
CA GLY A 5 36.17 -51.86 11.53
C GLY A 5 35.53 -50.89 10.55
N ALA A 6 34.42 -51.29 9.92
CA ALA A 6 33.70 -50.45 8.95
C ALA A 6 32.55 -49.73 9.65
N ALA A 7 32.74 -48.45 9.94
CA ALA A 7 31.66 -47.54 10.33
C ALA A 7 31.11 -46.88 9.06
N LEU A 8 29.83 -47.11 8.76
CA LEU A 8 29.09 -46.33 7.77
C LEU A 8 28.73 -44.98 8.40
N VAL A 9 29.30 -43.90 7.89
CA VAL A 9 28.88 -42.53 8.19
C VAL A 9 27.90 -42.11 7.10
N ALA A 10 26.62 -41.94 7.45
CA ALA A 10 25.62 -41.34 6.56
C ALA A 10 25.84 -39.82 6.53
N LEU A 11 26.23 -39.29 5.36
CA LEU A 11 26.45 -37.88 5.13
C LEU A 11 25.10 -37.18 4.88
N LEU A 12 24.58 -36.47 5.88
CA LEU A 12 23.46 -35.53 5.72
C LEU A 12 23.98 -34.26 5.02
N LEU A 13 23.80 -34.20 3.69
CA LEU A 13 23.98 -32.98 2.90
C LEU A 13 22.80 -32.03 3.17
N VAL A 14 23.00 -31.06 4.04
CA VAL A 14 22.12 -29.88 4.14
C VAL A 14 22.32 -29.08 2.86
N MET A 15 21.33 -29.09 1.96
CA MET A 15 21.35 -28.23 0.79
C MET A 15 21.09 -26.77 1.23
N ALA A 16 22.16 -26.02 1.46
CA ALA A 16 22.06 -24.57 1.52
C ALA A 16 21.82 -24.07 0.09
N ALA A 17 20.62 -23.58 -0.21
CA ALA A 17 20.37 -22.89 -1.47
C ALA A 17 21.36 -21.71 -1.59
N PRO A 18 21.92 -21.44 -2.78
CA PRO A 18 22.82 -20.31 -2.94
C PRO A 18 22.03 -19.02 -2.67
N ALA A 19 22.57 -18.11 -1.86
CA ALA A 19 21.95 -16.81 -1.56
C ALA A 19 21.59 -16.00 -2.82
N TRP A 20 22.20 -16.33 -3.96
CA TRP A 20 21.90 -15.78 -5.28
C TRP A 20 20.60 -16.29 -5.90
N ALA A 21 20.20 -17.53 -5.65
CA ALA A 21 18.92 -18.05 -6.12
C ALA A 21 17.77 -17.39 -5.34
N GLN A 22 17.91 -17.25 -4.02
CA GLN A 22 16.95 -16.55 -3.17
C GLN A 22 16.80 -15.08 -3.55
N SER A 23 17.89 -14.38 -3.90
CA SER A 23 17.80 -12.97 -4.32
C SER A 23 17.13 -12.80 -5.69
N GLN A 24 17.28 -13.75 -6.62
CA GLN A 24 16.57 -13.71 -7.90
C GLN A 24 15.08 -14.00 -7.76
N GLU A 25 14.68 -14.89 -6.86
CA GLU A 25 13.27 -15.17 -6.54
C GLU A 25 12.59 -13.93 -5.94
N ILE A 26 13.19 -13.31 -4.91
CA ILE A 26 12.69 -12.07 -4.29
C ILE A 26 12.53 -10.97 -5.35
N VAL A 27 13.51 -10.80 -6.23
CA VAL A 27 13.44 -9.80 -7.30
C VAL A 27 12.33 -10.13 -8.30
N GLY A 28 12.15 -11.41 -8.64
CA GLY A 28 11.07 -11.86 -9.50
C GLY A 28 9.71 -11.52 -8.92
N ASP A 29 9.51 -11.77 -7.63
CA ASP A 29 8.25 -11.52 -6.93
C ASP A 29 7.95 -10.02 -6.74
N MET A 30 8.98 -9.21 -6.54
CA MET A 30 8.86 -7.76 -6.36
C MET A 30 8.92 -6.97 -7.68
N ALA A 31 9.28 -7.58 -8.80
CA ALA A 31 9.30 -6.90 -10.09
C ALA A 31 7.86 -6.67 -10.57
N GLY A 32 7.54 -5.43 -10.96
CA GLY A 32 6.19 -5.10 -11.38
C GLY A 32 5.94 -3.60 -11.50
N PRO A 33 4.69 -3.24 -11.86
CA PRO A 33 4.25 -1.86 -11.87
C PRO A 33 3.95 -1.40 -10.44
N TYR A 34 4.60 -0.32 -10.02
CA TYR A 34 4.38 0.36 -8.74
C TYR A 34 3.94 1.80 -8.99
N GLN A 35 3.56 2.46 -7.90
CA GLN A 35 3.31 3.90 -7.85
C GLN A 35 3.88 4.51 -6.56
N ILE A 36 4.45 5.70 -6.72
CA ILE A 36 4.91 6.58 -5.64
C ILE A 36 3.80 7.59 -5.36
N ILE A 37 3.31 7.62 -4.13
CA ILE A 37 2.14 8.40 -3.72
C ILE A 37 2.54 9.43 -2.65
N PRO A 38 2.48 10.73 -2.96
CA PRO A 38 2.66 11.79 -1.96
C PRO A 38 1.51 11.83 -0.94
N THR A 39 1.83 11.94 0.36
CA THR A 39 0.81 12.02 1.43
C THR A 39 0.17 13.39 1.59
N ASP A 40 0.72 14.43 0.95
CA ASP A 40 0.20 15.81 0.97
C ASP A 40 -0.97 16.04 -0.02
N GLY A 41 -1.30 14.99 -0.77
CA GLY A 41 -2.30 14.99 -1.82
C GLY A 41 -1.75 15.37 -3.19
N GLY A 42 -0.43 15.43 -3.39
CA GLY A 42 0.18 15.54 -4.71
C GLY A 42 -0.20 14.40 -5.67
N ALA A 43 -0.01 14.63 -6.97
CA ALA A 43 -0.25 13.61 -7.98
C ALA A 43 0.70 12.41 -7.80
N ALA A 44 0.15 11.20 -7.84
CA ALA A 44 0.92 9.98 -7.85
C ALA A 44 1.73 9.87 -9.16
N CYS A 45 2.87 9.21 -9.04
CA CYS A 45 3.70 8.83 -10.17
C CYS A 45 3.82 7.31 -10.26
N GLY A 46 3.73 6.76 -11.47
CA GLY A 46 4.06 5.37 -11.73
C GLY A 46 5.55 5.09 -11.95
N ILE A 47 5.98 3.89 -11.56
CA ILE A 47 7.33 3.39 -11.79
C ILE A 47 7.28 1.89 -12.08
N GLN A 48 8.03 1.42 -13.07
CA GLN A 48 8.19 -0.01 -13.34
C GLN A 48 9.48 -0.51 -12.69
N LEU A 49 9.36 -1.41 -11.73
CA LEU A 49 10.48 -2.19 -11.20
C LEU A 49 10.65 -3.43 -12.09
N THR A 50 11.86 -3.70 -12.56
CA THR A 50 12.13 -4.85 -13.44
C THR A 50 13.19 -5.75 -12.86
N ALA A 51 13.22 -7.02 -13.26
CA ALA A 51 14.29 -7.96 -12.94
C ALA A 51 15.52 -7.82 -13.87
N GLU A 52 15.60 -6.76 -14.69
CA GLU A 52 16.77 -6.49 -15.53
C GLU A 52 17.92 -5.97 -14.66
N ARG A 53 19.03 -6.71 -14.61
CA ARG A 53 20.20 -6.33 -13.80
C ARG A 53 20.92 -5.11 -14.38
N ILE A 54 21.34 -4.20 -13.51
CA ILE A 54 22.23 -3.06 -13.81
C ILE A 54 23.27 -2.92 -12.69
N GLY A 55 24.51 -3.34 -12.96
CA GLY A 55 25.51 -3.50 -11.90
C GLY A 55 25.00 -4.50 -10.87
N ASP A 56 25.04 -4.14 -9.57
CA ASP A 56 24.53 -4.95 -8.46
C ASP A 56 23.09 -4.60 -8.02
N ALA A 57 22.37 -3.85 -8.86
CA ALA A 57 20.98 -3.49 -8.67
C ALA A 57 20.13 -3.97 -9.86
N TRP A 58 18.85 -3.62 -9.85
CA TRP A 58 17.92 -3.92 -10.94
C TRP A 58 17.30 -2.64 -11.48
N ARG A 59 16.93 -2.62 -12.75
CA ARG A 59 16.48 -1.40 -13.40
C ARG A 59 15.10 -0.98 -12.91
N ALA A 60 14.98 0.31 -12.60
CA ALA A 60 13.71 0.98 -12.35
C ALA A 60 13.44 1.98 -13.49
N ARG A 61 12.19 2.06 -13.95
CA ARG A 61 11.77 2.94 -15.04
C ARG A 61 10.60 3.81 -14.58
N PRO A 62 10.86 5.04 -14.09
CA PRO A 62 9.79 6.00 -13.80
C PRO A 62 9.02 6.39 -15.06
N ASP A 63 7.72 6.66 -14.94
CA ASP A 63 6.91 7.21 -16.04
C ASP A 63 7.49 8.58 -16.48
N PRO A 64 7.36 9.02 -17.75
CA PRO A 64 8.03 10.24 -18.25
C PRO A 64 7.78 11.52 -17.44
N ASN A 65 6.59 11.65 -16.83
CA ASN A 65 6.21 12.82 -16.03
C ASN A 65 6.46 12.64 -14.53
N CYS A 66 7.18 11.59 -14.11
CA CYS A 66 7.38 11.27 -12.71
C CYS A 66 8.07 12.39 -11.95
N ALA A 67 9.19 12.88 -12.49
CA ALA A 67 9.98 13.95 -11.88
C ALA A 67 9.19 15.25 -11.69
N ALA A 68 8.22 15.52 -12.56
CA ALA A 68 7.36 16.70 -12.45
C ALA A 68 6.31 16.55 -11.34
N ARG A 69 5.82 15.32 -11.08
CA ARG A 69 4.81 15.02 -10.06
C ARG A 69 5.43 14.77 -8.68
N VAL A 70 6.52 14.01 -8.66
CA VAL A 70 7.25 13.58 -7.48
C VAL A 70 8.73 13.89 -7.71
N ARG A 71 9.17 15.08 -7.30
CA ARG A 71 10.54 15.56 -7.58
C ARG A 71 11.65 14.61 -7.09
N ALA A 72 11.43 13.93 -5.97
CA ALA A 72 12.39 12.96 -5.42
C ALA A 72 12.68 11.77 -6.36
N SER A 73 11.78 11.47 -7.30
CA SER A 73 11.97 10.41 -8.29
C SER A 73 12.90 10.79 -9.45
N ALA A 74 13.31 12.07 -9.57
CA ALA A 74 13.94 12.59 -10.78
C ALA A 74 15.26 11.91 -11.17
N ALA A 75 15.99 11.39 -10.19
CA ALA A 75 17.27 10.72 -10.41
C ALA A 75 17.16 9.18 -10.48
N VAL A 76 15.97 8.62 -10.28
CA VAL A 76 15.80 7.17 -10.11
C VAL A 76 16.04 6.42 -11.42
N VAL A 77 16.97 5.46 -11.41
CA VAL A 77 17.27 4.59 -12.55
C VAL A 77 17.35 3.10 -12.18
N ALA A 78 17.49 2.79 -10.89
CA ALA A 78 17.63 1.43 -10.40
C ALA A 78 16.89 1.23 -9.06
N TRP A 79 16.78 -0.01 -8.62
CA TRP A 79 16.20 -0.40 -7.34
C TRP A 79 16.91 -1.64 -6.78
N ARG A 80 16.76 -1.86 -5.47
CA ARG A 80 17.17 -3.08 -4.77
C ARG A 80 16.15 -3.49 -3.70
N PRO A 81 15.91 -4.79 -3.48
CA PRO A 81 15.20 -5.28 -2.31
C PRO A 81 16.09 -5.14 -1.06
N MET A 82 15.48 -4.75 0.04
CA MET A 82 16.05 -4.71 1.40
C MET A 82 14.93 -5.09 2.39
N ASP A 83 14.88 -4.49 3.59
CA ASP A 83 13.70 -4.46 4.46
C ASP A 83 12.63 -3.52 3.87
N GLY A 84 12.23 -3.80 2.63
CA GLY A 84 11.46 -2.93 1.74
C GLY A 84 12.18 -2.69 0.40
N ILE A 85 12.05 -1.48 -0.14
CA ILE A 85 12.59 -1.13 -1.48
C ILE A 85 13.43 0.14 -1.39
N VAL A 86 14.64 0.09 -1.94
CA VAL A 86 15.44 1.30 -2.16
C VAL A 86 15.50 1.60 -3.64
N LEU A 87 15.06 2.79 -4.03
CA LEU A 87 15.25 3.37 -5.35
C LEU A 87 16.58 4.12 -5.40
N LEU A 88 17.36 3.86 -6.43
CA LEU A 88 18.75 4.28 -6.57
C LEU A 88 18.92 5.25 -7.74
N ASP A 89 19.84 6.20 -7.55
CA ASP A 89 20.33 7.07 -8.61
C ASP A 89 21.37 6.38 -9.51
N ALA A 90 21.81 7.07 -10.57
CA ALA A 90 22.79 6.53 -11.52
C ALA A 90 24.20 6.29 -10.94
N LYS A 91 24.49 6.82 -9.75
CA LYS A 91 25.74 6.59 -9.02
C LYS A 91 25.61 5.44 -8.01
N GLY A 92 24.44 4.82 -7.90
CA GLY A 92 24.13 3.79 -6.90
C GLY A 92 23.79 4.35 -5.52
N GLY A 93 23.62 5.68 -5.39
CA GLY A 93 23.15 6.32 -4.17
C GLY A 93 21.65 6.14 -3.97
N ALA A 94 21.19 6.11 -2.72
CA ALA A 94 19.75 6.05 -2.42
C ALA A 94 19.07 7.37 -2.80
N ALA A 95 18.17 7.33 -3.78
CA ALA A 95 17.31 8.44 -4.15
C ALA A 95 16.03 8.46 -3.29
N MET A 96 15.46 7.28 -3.02
CA MET A 96 14.33 7.10 -2.10
C MET A 96 14.44 5.73 -1.42
N THR A 97 14.20 5.69 -0.12
CA THR A 97 14.10 4.43 0.65
C THR A 97 12.65 4.26 1.09
N PHE A 98 12.09 3.06 0.96
CA PHE A 98 10.78 2.66 1.47
C PHE A 98 10.99 1.45 2.37
N VAL A 99 10.63 1.60 3.64
CA VAL A 99 10.79 0.54 4.64
C VAL A 99 9.45 -0.12 4.87
N GLU A 100 9.43 -1.44 4.94
CA GLU A 100 8.25 -2.19 5.35
C GLU A 100 8.02 -2.00 6.86
N ASP A 101 6.78 -1.67 7.21
CA ASP A 101 6.29 -1.68 8.59
C ASP A 101 5.25 -2.78 8.64
N GLU A 102 5.41 -3.77 9.52
CA GLU A 102 4.49 -4.92 9.63
C GLU A 102 3.03 -4.51 9.90
N THR A 103 2.82 -3.26 10.32
CA THR A 103 1.50 -2.69 10.63
C THR A 103 1.05 -1.57 9.68
N ALA A 104 1.89 -1.14 8.75
CA ALA A 104 1.62 0.01 7.87
C ALA A 104 2.09 -0.19 6.42
N LEU A 105 1.63 0.67 5.51
CA LEU A 105 2.12 0.65 4.13
C LEU A 105 3.62 0.99 4.09
N PRO A 106 4.40 0.34 3.20
CA PRO A 106 5.81 0.68 3.03
C PRO A 106 5.97 2.17 2.77
N SER A 107 6.75 2.84 3.61
CA SER A 107 6.81 4.30 3.62
C SER A 107 8.22 4.82 3.71
N SER A 108 8.44 6.02 3.17
CA SER A 108 9.76 6.63 3.21
C SER A 108 10.10 7.17 4.61
N PRO A 109 11.23 6.76 5.23
CA PRO A 109 11.58 7.16 6.59
C PRO A 109 12.08 8.61 6.70
N ASP A 110 12.36 9.28 5.58
CA ASP A 110 13.02 10.58 5.59
C ASP A 110 12.05 11.74 5.85
N LEU A 111 12.10 12.26 7.09
CA LEU A 111 11.33 13.39 7.64
C LEU A 111 11.64 14.76 6.98
N ARG A 112 12.43 14.81 5.91
CA ARG A 112 12.87 16.05 5.23
C ARG A 112 12.02 16.40 3.99
N ALA A 113 11.24 15.45 3.48
CA ALA A 113 10.34 15.58 2.34
C ALA A 113 8.92 15.16 2.75
N PRO A 114 7.84 15.44 1.97
CA PRO A 114 6.55 14.81 2.26
C PRO A 114 6.74 13.29 2.28
N LYS A 115 6.06 12.61 3.21
CA LYS A 115 6.03 11.14 3.27
C LYS A 115 5.52 10.64 1.91
N HIS A 116 6.15 9.60 1.39
CA HIS A 116 5.71 8.91 0.18
C HIS A 116 5.43 7.45 0.52
N TYR A 117 4.37 6.91 -0.05
CA TYR A 117 4.15 5.47 -0.11
C TYR A 117 4.65 4.92 -1.44
N LEU A 118 5.20 3.70 -1.41
CA LEU A 118 5.42 2.89 -2.60
C LEU A 118 4.49 1.69 -2.51
N VAL A 119 3.55 1.60 -3.44
CA VAL A 119 2.56 0.52 -3.47
C VAL A 119 2.48 -0.07 -4.87
N PRO A 120 2.02 -1.32 -5.03
CA PRO A 120 1.64 -1.84 -6.34
C PRO A 120 0.70 -0.86 -7.04
N ARG A 121 0.83 -0.73 -8.37
CA ARG A 121 0.07 0.26 -9.12
C ARG A 121 -1.43 -0.06 -9.03
N ILE A 122 -2.21 0.90 -8.53
CA ILE A 122 -3.67 0.83 -8.48
C ILE A 122 -4.22 1.53 -9.72
N ALA A 123 -4.92 0.78 -10.58
CA ALA A 123 -5.46 1.31 -11.82
C ALA A 123 -6.47 2.45 -11.55
N GLY A 124 -6.25 3.61 -12.17
CA GLY A 124 -7.14 4.76 -12.01
C GLY A 124 -7.04 5.48 -10.66
N TYR A 125 -6.02 5.21 -9.84
CA TYR A 125 -5.72 5.98 -8.64
C TYR A 125 -4.70 7.08 -8.97
N THR A 126 -5.07 8.35 -8.84
CA THR A 126 -4.25 9.46 -9.32
C THR A 126 -3.57 10.26 -8.23
N ARG A 127 -4.13 10.26 -7.01
CA ARG A 127 -3.57 10.95 -5.83
C ARG A 127 -4.24 10.47 -4.56
N MET A 128 -3.57 10.70 -3.43
CA MET A 128 -4.20 10.53 -2.13
C MET A 128 -5.18 11.68 -1.87
N PRO A 129 -6.46 11.40 -1.58
CA PRO A 129 -7.40 12.45 -1.21
C PRO A 129 -7.06 12.98 0.18
N ARG A 130 -7.32 14.27 0.40
CA ARG A 130 -7.35 14.85 1.74
C ARG A 130 -8.66 14.44 2.42
N PRO A 131 -8.71 14.28 3.75
CA PRO A 131 -9.94 13.89 4.45
C PRO A 131 -11.15 14.77 4.11
N ALA A 132 -10.96 16.09 3.99
CA ALA A 132 -12.04 17.01 3.61
C ALA A 132 -12.62 16.72 2.21
N GLU A 133 -11.83 16.17 1.29
CA GLU A 133 -12.28 15.77 -0.05
C GLU A 133 -13.14 14.49 -0.01
N LEU A 134 -13.08 13.69 1.06
CA LEU A 134 -13.92 12.50 1.24
C LEU A 134 -15.30 12.82 1.82
N VAL A 135 -15.51 14.01 2.40
CA VAL A 135 -16.81 14.44 2.90
C VAL A 135 -17.84 14.45 1.77
N GLY A 136 -19.05 13.96 2.05
CA GLY A 136 -20.14 13.89 1.07
C GLY A 136 -20.79 12.52 1.02
N GLN A 137 -21.66 12.34 0.02
CA GLN A 137 -22.42 11.11 -0.16
C GLN A 137 -21.58 10.03 -0.84
N TRP A 138 -21.72 8.80 -0.36
CA TRP A 138 -21.11 7.59 -0.88
C TRP A 138 -22.14 6.47 -0.96
N THR A 139 -21.89 5.51 -1.84
CA THR A 139 -22.67 4.28 -1.93
C THR A 139 -21.84 3.10 -1.44
N LEU A 140 -22.33 2.43 -0.40
CA LEU A 140 -21.78 1.20 0.14
C LEU A 140 -22.59 0.01 -0.41
N ARG A 141 -21.94 -0.84 -1.21
CA ARG A 141 -22.55 -1.98 -1.90
C ARG A 141 -21.99 -3.30 -1.36
N SER A 142 -22.83 -4.33 -1.33
CA SER A 142 -22.43 -5.72 -1.11
C SER A 142 -23.24 -6.64 -2.02
N ARG A 143 -22.67 -7.78 -2.40
CA ARG A 143 -23.29 -8.72 -3.35
C ARG A 143 -24.66 -9.19 -2.84
N GLY A 144 -25.66 -9.17 -3.72
CA GLY A 144 -27.02 -9.65 -3.41
C GLY A 144 -27.79 -8.76 -2.43
N ARG A 145 -27.30 -7.56 -2.09
CA ARG A 145 -27.95 -6.63 -1.18
C ARG A 145 -28.23 -5.30 -1.87
N ALA A 146 -29.38 -4.69 -1.55
CA ALA A 146 -29.66 -3.32 -1.96
C ALA A 146 -28.53 -2.37 -1.46
N PRO A 147 -28.08 -1.40 -2.29
CA PRO A 147 -27.08 -0.42 -1.90
C PRO A 147 -27.52 0.40 -0.67
N CYS A 148 -26.57 0.73 0.20
CA CYS A 148 -26.76 1.66 1.31
C CYS A 148 -26.05 2.98 1.01
N LEU A 149 -26.80 4.08 1.04
CA LEU A 149 -26.24 5.43 0.92
C LEU A 149 -25.73 5.87 2.29
N ILE A 150 -24.47 6.27 2.37
CA ILE A 150 -23.89 6.86 3.58
C ILE A 150 -23.36 8.26 3.24
N THR A 151 -23.40 9.17 4.20
CA THR A 151 -22.75 10.48 4.08
C THR A 151 -21.62 10.58 5.07
N LEU A 152 -20.39 10.74 4.59
CA LEU A 152 -19.24 11.05 5.43
C LEU A 152 -19.29 12.54 5.78
N LYS A 153 -19.30 12.84 7.08
CA LYS A 153 -19.36 14.21 7.60
C LYS A 153 -18.10 14.53 8.37
N GLU A 154 -17.67 15.79 8.30
CA GLU A 154 -16.60 16.33 9.14
C GLU A 154 -17.09 17.64 9.77
N ALA A 155 -16.92 17.78 11.08
CA ALA A 155 -17.21 19.01 11.81
C ALA A 155 -15.98 19.44 12.60
N ARG A 156 -15.61 20.72 12.51
CA ARG A 156 -14.60 21.30 13.40
C ARG A 156 -15.19 21.46 14.80
N VAL A 157 -14.50 20.92 15.80
CA VAL A 157 -14.89 21.05 17.21
C VAL A 157 -13.79 21.82 17.93
N GLY A 158 -14.00 23.14 18.06
CA GLY A 158 -12.99 24.06 18.62
C GLY A 158 -11.65 23.93 17.90
N ASN A 159 -10.56 23.91 18.68
CA ASN A 159 -9.19 23.73 18.19
C ASN A 159 -8.75 22.25 18.15
N GLY A 160 -9.67 21.30 18.36
CA GLY A 160 -9.38 19.87 18.41
C GLY A 160 -9.31 19.19 17.03
N LYS A 161 -9.00 17.89 17.02
CA LYS A 161 -9.13 17.05 15.81
C LYS A 161 -10.58 17.13 15.29
N PRO A 162 -10.82 17.23 13.96
CA PRO A 162 -12.16 17.24 13.42
C PRO A 162 -12.95 16.00 13.84
N LYS A 163 -14.21 16.18 14.25
CA LYS A 163 -15.13 15.07 14.51
C LYS A 163 -15.64 14.55 13.18
N ARG A 164 -15.45 13.26 12.92
CA ARG A 164 -15.84 12.59 11.69
C ARG A 164 -16.93 11.56 11.96
N THR A 165 -18.09 11.76 11.35
CA THR A 165 -19.27 10.92 11.58
C THR A 165 -19.87 10.44 10.27
N ILE A 166 -20.64 9.37 10.36
CA ILE A 166 -21.40 8.80 9.25
C ILE A 166 -22.87 9.08 9.49
N ALA A 167 -23.56 9.63 8.48
CA ALA A 167 -25.01 9.66 8.45
C ALA A 167 -25.53 8.57 7.52
N LEU A 168 -26.41 7.72 8.03
CA LEU A 168 -27.05 6.64 7.28
C LEU A 168 -28.21 7.20 6.46
N GLY A 169 -28.26 6.84 5.18
CA GLY A 169 -29.30 7.22 4.24
C GLY A 169 -30.13 6.03 3.77
N GLN A 170 -30.66 6.15 2.54
CA GLN A 170 -31.52 5.13 1.94
C GLN A 170 -30.82 3.78 1.85
N GLY A 171 -31.57 2.71 2.11
CA GLY A 171 -31.10 1.34 1.94
C GLY A 171 -30.18 0.84 3.05
N CYS A 172 -30.01 1.58 4.15
CA CYS A 172 -29.17 1.15 5.27
C CYS A 172 -29.95 0.47 6.42
N ALA A 173 -31.25 0.75 6.55
CA ALA A 173 -32.09 0.25 7.63
C ALA A 173 -32.15 -1.30 7.67
N GLY A 174 -32.14 -1.87 8.89
CA GLY A 174 -32.25 -3.31 9.13
C GLY A 174 -31.05 -4.15 8.69
N LYS A 175 -29.94 -3.53 8.25
CA LYS A 175 -28.74 -4.25 7.81
C LYS A 175 -27.72 -4.37 8.95
N PRO A 176 -27.21 -5.58 9.25
CA PRO A 176 -26.34 -5.80 10.42
C PRO A 176 -25.08 -4.95 10.45
N LEU A 177 -24.46 -4.71 9.29
CA LEU A 177 -23.18 -4.00 9.23
C LEU A 177 -23.32 -2.52 8.85
N PRO A 178 -23.82 -2.16 7.64
CA PRO A 178 -23.85 -0.75 7.26
C PRO A 178 -24.81 0.07 8.12
N GLY A 179 -25.84 -0.55 8.71
CA GLY A 179 -26.81 0.11 9.59
C GLY A 179 -26.26 0.49 10.97
N ARG A 180 -25.04 0.09 11.30
CA ARG A 180 -24.39 0.34 12.60
C ARG A 180 -23.16 1.25 12.50
N LEU A 181 -22.81 1.71 11.30
CA LEU A 181 -21.65 2.58 11.09
C LEU A 181 -21.95 3.99 11.60
N THR A 182 -21.05 4.55 12.41
CA THR A 182 -21.20 5.83 13.10
C THR A 182 -20.06 6.81 12.84
N GLU A 183 -18.84 6.32 12.58
CA GLU A 183 -17.64 7.14 12.48
C GLU A 183 -16.75 6.72 11.30
N TRP A 184 -15.93 7.63 10.81
CA TRP A 184 -14.96 7.33 9.76
C TRP A 184 -13.61 8.00 10.00
N SER A 185 -12.55 7.34 9.55
CA SER A 185 -11.19 7.89 9.52
C SER A 185 -10.52 7.57 8.19
N MET A 186 -9.42 8.28 7.91
CA MET A 186 -8.47 7.90 6.88
C MET A 186 -7.18 7.50 7.58
N GLU A 187 -6.72 6.30 7.32
CA GLU A 187 -5.51 5.71 7.91
C GLU A 187 -4.63 5.18 6.78
N ASP A 188 -3.44 5.76 6.65
CA ASP A 188 -2.65 5.71 5.42
C ASP A 188 -3.53 6.02 4.20
N MET A 189 -3.63 5.11 3.23
CA MET A 189 -4.48 5.24 2.04
C MET A 189 -5.89 4.65 2.22
N LYS A 190 -6.20 4.10 3.39
CA LYS A 190 -7.43 3.35 3.66
C LYS A 190 -8.51 4.26 4.22
N ILE A 191 -9.76 3.94 3.91
CA ILE A 191 -10.92 4.49 4.63
C ILE A 191 -11.33 3.48 5.67
N MET A 192 -11.41 3.91 6.93
CA MET A 192 -11.93 3.10 8.01
C MET A 192 -13.35 3.58 8.33
N LEU A 193 -14.32 2.66 8.38
CA LEU A 193 -15.67 2.92 8.87
C LEU A 193 -15.88 2.14 10.16
N TRP A 194 -16.32 2.81 11.20
CA TRP A 194 -16.43 2.27 12.55
C TRP A 194 -17.88 2.26 13.01
N GLY A 195 -18.21 1.32 13.89
CA GLY A 195 -19.48 1.23 14.62
C GLY A 195 -19.26 0.67 16.03
N PRO A 196 -20.34 0.51 16.83
CA PRO A 196 -20.26 -0.07 18.16
C PRO A 196 -19.93 -1.57 18.11
N ASP A 197 -19.44 -2.12 19.22
CA ASP A 197 -19.05 -3.53 19.40
C ASP A 197 -17.97 -4.00 18.40
N ASP A 198 -16.90 -3.20 18.26
CA ASP A 198 -15.75 -3.47 17.37
C ASP A 198 -16.10 -3.67 15.89
N ILE A 199 -17.28 -3.17 15.46
CA ILE A 199 -17.62 -3.15 14.04
C ILE A 199 -16.68 -2.21 13.32
N MET A 200 -15.96 -2.78 12.35
CA MET A 200 -15.03 -2.03 11.51
C MET A 200 -15.10 -2.54 10.07
N LEU A 201 -15.04 -1.60 9.12
CA LEU A 201 -14.67 -1.87 7.74
C LEU A 201 -13.41 -1.10 7.40
N MET A 202 -12.34 -1.84 7.14
CA MET A 202 -11.16 -1.31 6.48
C MET A 202 -11.36 -1.39 4.97
N LEU A 203 -11.30 -0.26 4.27
CA LEU A 203 -11.52 -0.16 2.83
C LEU A 203 -10.24 0.28 2.12
N ASN A 204 -9.67 -0.60 1.29
CA ASN A 204 -8.50 -0.36 0.47
C ASN A 204 -8.88 0.32 -0.86
N PRO A 205 -8.11 1.32 -1.33
CA PRO A 205 -8.38 1.97 -2.61
C PRO A 205 -8.13 1.02 -3.78
N VAL A 206 -9.03 1.04 -4.76
CA VAL A 206 -8.89 0.30 -6.03
C VAL A 206 -8.99 1.18 -7.26
N ALA A 207 -9.41 2.43 -7.08
CA ALA A 207 -9.35 3.54 -8.03
C ALA A 207 -9.65 4.84 -7.26
N ASP A 208 -9.54 6.00 -7.92
CA ASP A 208 -10.08 7.23 -7.35
C ASP A 208 -11.56 7.06 -7.00
N ASN A 209 -11.95 7.52 -5.81
CA ASN A 209 -13.32 7.43 -5.30
C ASN A 209 -13.91 6.01 -5.24
N ARG A 210 -13.08 4.96 -5.25
CA ARG A 210 -13.53 3.57 -5.14
C ARG A 210 -12.63 2.76 -4.22
N TYR A 211 -13.25 2.17 -3.21
CA TYR A 211 -12.57 1.38 -2.19
C TYR A 211 -13.29 0.05 -1.96
N ILE A 212 -12.55 -0.99 -1.58
CA ILE A 212 -13.09 -2.31 -1.27
C ILE A 212 -12.64 -2.77 0.11
N ALA A 213 -13.52 -3.43 0.86
CA ALA A 213 -13.16 -4.01 2.15
C ALA A 213 -12.77 -5.46 1.95
N GLU A 214 -11.68 -5.93 2.53
CA GLU A 214 -11.24 -7.32 2.43
C GLU A 214 -12.19 -8.26 3.21
N PRO A 215 -12.59 -9.41 2.64
CA PRO A 215 -12.14 -10.05 1.38
C PRO A 215 -12.95 -9.67 0.12
N GLY A 216 -13.29 -8.40 -0.08
CA GLY A 216 -14.03 -7.86 -1.24
C GLY A 216 -15.55 -7.80 -1.05
N ALA A 217 -16.05 -8.10 0.15
CA ALA A 217 -17.49 -8.21 0.42
C ALA A 217 -18.25 -6.87 0.34
N TRP A 218 -17.52 -5.76 0.48
CA TRP A 218 -18.08 -4.40 0.45
C TRP A 218 -17.30 -3.50 -0.50
N VAL A 219 -18.03 -2.69 -1.26
CA VAL A 219 -17.48 -1.66 -2.15
C VAL A 219 -18.04 -0.32 -1.73
N LEU A 220 -17.16 0.61 -1.39
CA LEU A 220 -17.50 2.01 -1.15
C LEU A 220 -17.12 2.81 -2.40
N SER A 221 -18.09 3.55 -2.96
CA SER A 221 -17.86 4.30 -4.21
C SER A 221 -18.73 5.55 -4.30
N ARG A 222 -18.27 6.57 -5.02
CA ARG A 222 -19.04 7.74 -5.42
C ARG A 222 -18.74 8.13 -6.86
#